data_AF-A0A4Y8CNF9-F1
#
_entry.id   AF-A0A4Y8CNF9-F1
#
_cell.length_a   1.000
_cell.length_b   1.000
_cell.length_c   1.000
_cell.angle_alpha   90.00
_cell.angle_beta   90.00
_cell.angle_gamma   90.00
#
_symmetry.space_group_name_H-M   'P 1'
#
loop_
_entity.id
_entity.type
_entity.pdbx_description
1 polymer ?
#
loop_
_entity_poly.entity_id
_entity_poly.type
_entity_poly.pdbx_seq_one_letter_code
_entity_poly.pdbx_strand_id
1 'polypeptide(L)' 'MFNKVVLVGNLTRDIEMRYAQSGSAIGTSAIAVTRRFTTNGEKREETCFIDISFYGRTAEVANQYLTKGS' A
#
# COMPACT_ATOMS: atom_id res chain seq x y z
N MET A 1 18.71 -6.26 14.24
CA MET A 1 17.40 -6.95 14.10
C MET A 1 16.93 -6.76 12.66
N PHE A 2 16.40 -7.78 11.99
CA PHE A 2 16.00 -7.71 10.57
C PHE A 2 14.49 -7.64 10.43
N ASN A 3 14.00 -6.67 9.65
CA ASN A 3 12.58 -6.53 9.32
C ASN A 3 12.45 -6.19 7.83
N LYS A 4 11.78 -7.06 7.07
CA LYS A 4 11.50 -6.88 5.63
C LYS A 4 10.09 -7.37 5.34
N VAL A 5 9.33 -6.54 4.63
CA VAL A 5 7.96 -6.83 4.20
C VAL A 5 7.88 -6.70 2.68
N VAL A 6 7.24 -7.67 2.02
CA VAL A 6 6.95 -7.64 0.58
C VAL A 6 5.48 -7.97 0.41
N LEU A 7 4.72 -7.06 -0.20
CA LEU A 7 3.27 -7.16 -0.39
C LEU A 7 2.96 -6.91 -1.87
N VAL A 8 1.91 -7.56 -2.37
CA VAL A 8 1.38 -7.36 -3.72
C VAL A 8 -0.13 -7.25 -3.61
N GLY A 9 -0.69 -6.19 -4.15
CA GLY A 9 -2.09 -5.85 -4.02
C GLY A 9 -2.38 -4.53 -4.72
N ASN A 10 -3.59 -4.01 -4.53
CA ASN A 10 -4.03 -2.79 -5.21
C ASN A 10 -4.30 -1.64 -4.23
N LEU A 11 -4.04 -0.40 -4.61
CA LEU A 11 -4.39 0.77 -3.81
C LEU A 11 -5.91 0.88 -3.65
N THR A 12 -6.36 1.05 -2.42
CA THR A 12 -7.80 1.20 -2.09
C THR A 12 -8.32 2.62 -2.28
N ARG A 13 -7.41 3.60 -2.28
CA ARG A 13 -7.66 5.03 -2.44
C ARG A 13 -6.47 5.70 -3.12
N ASP A 14 -6.69 6.87 -3.71
CA ASP A 14 -5.61 7.70 -4.23
C ASP A 14 -4.63 8.09 -3.11
N ILE A 15 -3.40 8.40 -3.49
CA ILE A 15 -2.37 8.78 -2.52
C ILE A 15 -2.66 10.19 -2.01
N GLU A 16 -2.85 10.32 -0.72
CA GLU A 16 -2.96 11.62 -0.07
C GLU A 16 -1.57 12.20 0.16
N MET A 17 -1.25 13.30 -0.52
CA MET A 17 0.03 13.99 -0.37
C MET A 17 -0.04 15.08 0.70
N ARG A 18 0.97 15.09 1.58
CA ARG A 18 1.19 16.11 2.61
C ARG A 18 2.67 16.48 2.64
N TYR A 19 2.98 17.69 3.08
CA TYR A 19 4.35 18.15 3.26
C TYR A 19 4.59 18.45 4.73
N ALA A 20 5.66 17.88 5.29
CA ALA A 20 6.10 18.21 6.64
C ALA A 20 6.60 19.65 6.72
N GLN A 21 6.72 20.21 7.93
CA GLN A 21 7.28 21.56 8.13
C GLN A 21 8.70 21.70 7.58
N SER A 22 9.45 20.59 7.49
CA SER A 22 10.77 20.51 6.87
C SER A 22 10.75 20.56 5.33
N GLY A 23 9.58 20.59 4.70
CA GLY A 23 9.40 20.48 3.25
C GLY A 23 9.39 19.03 2.73
N SER A 24 9.57 18.03 3.59
CA SER A 24 9.60 16.62 3.17
C SER A 24 8.21 16.14 2.74
N ALA A 25 8.10 15.58 1.53
CA ALA A 25 6.88 14.96 1.04
C ALA A 25 6.54 13.67 1.80
N ILE A 26 5.26 13.50 2.12
CA ILE A 26 4.69 12.31 2.76
C ILE A 26 3.43 11.95 1.97
N GLY A 27 3.37 10.71 1.47
CA GLY A 27 2.20 10.17 0.80
C GLY A 27 1.59 9.06 1.63
N THR A 28 0.27 9.06 1.83
CA THR A 28 -0.43 8.00 2.57
C THR A 28 -1.53 7.37 1.72
N SER A 29 -1.62 6.04 1.75
CA SER A 29 -2.72 5.27 1.16
C SER A 29 -2.89 3.94 1.90
N ALA A 30 -3.68 3.02 1.38
CA ALA A 30 -3.72 1.62 1.82
C ALA A 30 -3.80 0.67 0.64
N ILE A 31 -3.20 -0.49 0.79
CA ILE A 31 -3.21 -1.58 -0.18
C ILE A 31 -4.17 -2.69 0.27
N ALA A 32 -4.92 -3.25 -0.67
CA ALA A 32 -5.70 -4.47 -0.49
C ALA A 32 -4.91 -5.65 -1.05
N VAL A 33 -4.52 -6.58 -0.17
CA VAL A 33 -3.75 -7.78 -0.49
C VAL A 33 -4.67 -8.99 -0.33
N THR A 34 -4.98 -9.64 -1.43
CA THR A 34 -5.86 -10.82 -1.43
C THR A 34 -5.04 -12.10 -1.56
N ARG A 35 -5.23 -13.03 -0.62
CA ARG A 35 -4.68 -14.38 -0.67
C ARG A 35 -5.78 -15.40 -0.92
N ARG A 36 -5.51 -16.36 -1.80
CA ARG A 36 -6.37 -17.51 -2.06
C ARG A 36 -5.70 -18.76 -1.55
N PHE A 37 -6.43 -19.56 -0.79
CA PHE A 37 -5.91 -20.80 -0.22
C PHE A 37 -7.03 -21.83 -0.07
N THR A 38 -6.66 -23.10 0.04
CA THR A 38 -7.62 -24.18 0.29
C THR A 38 -7.47 -24.64 1.73
N THR A 39 -8.59 -24.79 2.43
CA THR A 39 -8.63 -25.38 3.77
C THR A 39 -9.84 -26.31 3.86
N ASN A 40 -9.65 -27.52 4.39
CA ASN A 40 -10.68 -28.56 4.49
C ASN A 40 -11.41 -28.88 3.17
N GLY A 41 -10.71 -28.80 2.03
CA GLY A 41 -11.27 -29.03 0.70
C GLY A 41 -12.05 -27.84 0.11
N GLU A 42 -12.26 -26.77 0.88
CA GLU A 42 -12.92 -25.55 0.42
C GLU A 42 -11.90 -24.51 -0.03
N LYS A 43 -12.16 -23.87 -1.17
CA LYS A 43 -11.41 -22.69 -1.61
C LYS A 43 -11.87 -21.49 -0.79
N ARG A 44 -10.94 -20.81 -0.13
CA ARG A 44 -11.17 -19.57 0.61
C ARG A 44 -10.35 -18.43 0.03
N GLU A 45 -10.89 -17.23 0.17
CA GLU A 45 -10.26 -15.98 -0.19
C GLU A 45 -10.28 -15.05 1.02
N GLU A 46 -9.15 -14.42 1.31
CA GLU A 46 -9.01 -13.48 2.42
C GLU A 46 -8.28 -12.23 1.92
N THR A 47 -8.85 -11.07 2.21
CA THR A 47 -8.28 -9.77 1.85
C THR A 47 -7.82 -9.04 3.10
N CYS A 48 -6.54 -8.69 3.12
CA CYS A 48 -5.94 -7.87 4.15
C CYS A 48 -5.80 -6.43 3.63
N PHE A 49 -6.22 -5.46 4.44
CA PHE A 49 -6.07 -4.04 4.17
C PHE A 49 -4.96 -3.48 5.05
N ILE A 50 -3.97 -2.85 4.41
CA ILE A 50 -2.75 -2.40 5.08
C ILE A 50 -2.51 -0.94 4.71
N ASP A 51 -2.49 -0.05 5.70
CA ASP A 51 -2.08 1.34 5.50
C ASP A 51 -0.57 1.42 5.20
N ILE A 52 -0.22 2.23 4.21
CA ILE A 52 1.16 2.43 3.76
C ILE A 52 1.49 3.92 3.67
N SER A 53 2.72 4.25 4.04
CA SER A 53 3.28 5.59 3.98
C SER A 53 4.53 5.62 3.12
N PHE A 54 4.57 6.56 2.19
CA PHE A 54 5.72 6.86 1.33
C PHE A 54 6.36 8.16 1.82
N TYR A 55 7.69 8.26 1.72
CA TYR A 55 8.43 9.44 2.18
C TYR A 55 9.35 9.97 1.09
N GLY A 56 9.53 11.30 1.08
CA GLY A 56 10.42 12.02 0.17
C GLY A 56 10.09 11.74 -1.30
N ARG A 57 11.14 11.49 -2.10
CA ARG A 57 11.00 11.24 -3.54
C ARG A 57 10.09 10.06 -3.86
N THR A 58 10.06 9.03 -3.01
CA THR A 58 9.17 7.87 -3.21
C THR A 58 7.70 8.28 -3.13
N ALA A 59 7.35 9.23 -2.25
CA ALA A 59 5.98 9.75 -2.17
C ALA A 59 5.57 10.46 -3.45
N GLU A 60 6.44 11.31 -3.99
CA GLU A 60 6.18 12.03 -5.24
C GLU A 60 6.02 11.09 -6.43
N VAL A 61 6.91 10.10 -6.55
CA VAL A 61 6.87 9.11 -7.64
C VAL A 61 5.61 8.25 -7.51
N ALA A 62 5.29 7.77 -6.31
CA ALA A 62 4.09 6.99 -6.09
C ALA A 62 2.83 7.79 -6.46
N ASN A 63 2.73 9.05 -6.04
CA ASN A 63 1.60 9.92 -6.38
C ASN A 63 1.52 10.28 -7.89
N GLN A 64 2.66 10.34 -8.58
CA GLN A 64 2.69 10.65 -10.01
C GLN A 64 2.18 9.48 -10.87
N TYR A 65 2.41 8.24 -10.44
CA TYR A 65 2.19 7.06 -11.27
C TYR A 65 1.13 6.08 -10.76
N LEU A 66 0.75 6.16 -9.48
CA LEU A 66 -0.24 5.28 -8.88
C LEU A 66 -1.53 6.05 -8.58
N THR A 67 -2.65 5.43 -8.92
CA THR A 67 -4.00 5.89 -8.60
C THR A 67 -4.76 4.77 -7.89
N LYS A 68 -5.94 5.07 -7.36
CA LYS A 68 -6.84 4.05 -6.81
C LYS A 68 -7.01 2.88 -7.78
N GLY A 69 -6.73 1.66 -7.31
CA GLY A 69 -6.79 0.43 -8.08
C GLY A 69 -5.51 0.04 -8.81
N SER A 70 -4.46 0.87 -8.77
CA SER A 70 -3.10 0.49 -9.20
C SER A 70 -2.47 -0.55 -8.30
#